data_AF-A0A484YM84-F1
#
_entry.id   AF-A0A484YM84-F1
#
_cell.length_a   1.000
_cell.length_b   1.000
_cell.length_c   1.000
_cell.angle_alpha   90.00
_cell.angle_beta   90.00
_cell.angle_gamma   90.00
#
_symmetry.space_group_name_H-M   'P 1'
#
loop_
_entity.id
_entity.type
_entity.pdbx_description
1 polymer ?
#
loop_
_entity_poly.entity_id
_entity_poly.type
_entity_poly.pdbx_seq_one_letter_code
_entity_poly.pdbx_strand_id
1 'polypeptide(L)' 'MIISVDNKPAISALETMDQVAEIRPGSVIPVVVMRDDKQLTLQVTIQEYPATN' A
#
# COMPACT_ATOMS: atom_id res chain seq x y z
N MET A 1 -5.86 5.84 -8.78
CA MET A 1 -6.68 5.25 -7.69
C MET A 1 -6.00 3.98 -7.23
N ILE A 2 -5.85 3.76 -5.92
CA ILE A 2 -5.32 2.47 -5.41
C ILE A 2 -6.45 1.45 -5.50
N ILE A 3 -6.16 0.30 -6.10
CA ILE A 3 -7.13 -0.79 -6.30
C ILE A 3 -6.78 -2.00 -5.43
N SER A 4 -5.50 -2.25 -5.17
CA SER A 4 -5.08 -3.33 -4.27
C SER A 4 -3.74 -3.02 -3.62
N VAL A 5 -3.56 -3.48 -2.39
CA VAL A 5 -2.32 -3.37 -1.63
C VAL A 5 -2.02 -4.78 -1.12
N ASP A 6 -0.83 -5.29 -1.40
CA ASP A 6 -0.37 -6.60 -0.96
C ASP A 6 -1.31 -7.75 -1.32
N ASN A 7 -1.72 -7.81 -2.60
CA ASN A 7 -2.69 -8.79 -3.13
C ASN A 7 -4.10 -8.73 -2.49
N LYS A 8 -4.39 -7.74 -1.65
CA LYS A 8 -5.71 -7.52 -1.05
C LYS A 8 -6.38 -6.29 -1.66
N PRO A 9 -7.68 -6.34 -1.94
CA PRO A 9 -8.39 -5.20 -2.51
C PRO A 9 -8.40 -4.04 -1.52
N ALA A 10 -8.04 -2.84 -1.99
CA ALA A 10 -8.02 -1.63 -1.18
C ALA A 10 -9.42 -1.01 -1.13
N ILE A 11 -10.34 -1.68 -0.42
CA ILE A 11 -11.75 -1.26 -0.31
C ILE A 11 -11.88 -0.03 0.59
N SER A 12 -11.11 -0.01 1.69
CA SER A 12 -11.13 1.06 2.69
C SER A 12 -9.72 1.57 2.97
N ALA A 13 -9.55 2.89 3.03
CA ALA A 13 -8.26 3.49 3.39
C ALA A 13 -7.80 3.07 4.79
N LEU A 14 -8.73 2.97 5.75
CA LEU A 14 -8.43 2.58 7.14
C LEU A 14 -7.95 1.12 7.24
N GLU A 15 -8.67 0.17 6.62
CA GLU A 15 -8.23 -1.23 6.59
C GLU A 15 -6.88 -1.39 5.88
N THR A 16 -6.66 -0.62 4.81
CA THR A 16 -5.38 -0.63 4.11
C THR A 16 -4.26 -0.09 5.00
N MET A 17 -4.52 0.97 5.77
CA MET A 17 -3.57 1.53 6.73
C MET A 17 -3.27 0.56 7.87
N ASP A 18 -4.28 -0.09 8.43
CA ASP A 18 -4.13 -1.09 9.50
C ASP A 18 -3.21 -2.24 9.04
N GLN A 19 -3.45 -2.75 7.84
CA GLN A 19 -2.60 -3.77 7.25
C GLN A 19 -1.16 -3.29 7.00
N VAL A 20 -0.97 -2.08 6.49
CA VAL A 20 0.38 -1.52 6.31
C VAL A 20 1.08 -1.32 7.66
N ALA A 21 0.33 -1.00 8.72
CA ALA A 21 0.86 -0.87 10.07
C ALA A 21 1.28 -2.22 10.69
N GLU A 22 0.64 -3.33 10.31
CA GLU A 22 1.06 -4.69 10.70
C GLU A 22 2.29 -5.19 9.91
N ILE A 23 2.58 -4.59 8.76
CA ILE A 23 3.72 -4.98 7.92
C ILE A 23 5.01 -4.42 8.51
N ARG A 24 6.04 -5.28 8.58
CA ARG A 24 7.35 -4.87 9.07
C ARG A 24 7.98 -3.81 8.17
N PRO A 25 8.53 -2.71 8.72
CA PRO A 25 9.28 -1.73 7.93
C PRO A 25 10.47 -2.40 7.23
N GLY A 26 10.78 -1.92 6.03
CA GLY A 26 11.75 -2.54 5.12
C GLY A 26 11.16 -3.64 4.24
N SER A 27 9.90 -4.05 4.45
CA SER A 27 9.21 -4.99 3.56
C SER A 27 8.78 -4.30 2.26
N VAL A 28 8.98 -4.98 1.14
CA VAL A 28 8.53 -4.52 -0.18
C VAL A 28 7.20 -5.19 -0.50
N ILE A 29 6.15 -4.38 -0.66
CA ILE A 29 4.81 -4.87 -0.98
C ILE A 29 4.36 -4.39 -2.38
N PRO A 30 3.68 -5.24 -3.16
CA PRO A 30 3.11 -4.81 -4.43
C PRO A 30 1.81 -4.03 -4.19
N VAL A 31 1.73 -2.84 -4.77
CA VAL A 31 0.55 -1.97 -4.77
C VAL A 31 0.05 -1.83 -6.20
N VAL A 32 -1.19 -2.24 -6.44
CA VAL A 32 -1.84 -2.07 -7.73
C VAL A 32 -2.59 -0.75 -7.72
N VAL A 33 -2.34 0.09 -8.71
CA VAL A 33 -3.04 1.35 -8.94
C VAL A 33 -3.64 1.37 -10.34
N MET A 34 -4.81 1.97 -10.45
CA MET A 34 -5.44 2.27 -11.72
C MET A 34 -5.08 3.71 -12.11
N ARG A 35 -4.42 3.85 -13.27
CA ARG A 35 -4.06 5.13 -13.88
C ARG A 35 -4.38 5.04 -15.37
N ASP A 36 -5.15 5.99 -15.90
CA ASP A 36 -5.52 6.04 -17.33
C ASP A 36 -6.16 4.72 -17.84
N ASP A 37 -7.10 4.15 -17.07
CA ASP A 37 -7.75 2.84 -17.33
C ASP A 37 -6.79 1.64 -17.44
N LYS A 38 -5.52 1.83 -17.04
CA LYS A 38 -4.52 0.77 -16.96
C LYS A 38 -4.21 0.44 -15.51
N GLN A 39 -4.01 -0.84 -15.26
CA GLN A 39 -3.53 -1.34 -13.97
C GLN A 39 -2.01 -1.31 -13.99
N LEU A 40 -1.41 -0.60 -13.04
CA LEU A 40 0.03 -0.57 -12.81
C LEU A 40 0.31 -1.21 -11.45
N THR A 41 1.28 -2.12 -11.41
CA THR A 41 1.77 -2.71 -10.17
C THR A 41 3.06 -2.00 -9.77
N LEU A 42 3.05 -1.31 -8.64
CA LEU A 42 4.19 -0.62 -8.07
C LEU A 42 4.70 -1.41 -6.87
N GLN A 43 6.00 -1.64 -6.81
CA GLN A 43 6.62 -2.22 -5.61
C GLN A 43 6.99 -1.08 -4.68
N VAL A 44 6.31 -1.01 -3.54
CA VAL A 44 6.50 0.03 -2.53
C VAL A 44 7.20 -0.56 -1.33
N THR A 45 8.23 0.11 -0.82
CA THR A 45 8.90 -0.30 0.42
C THR A 45 8.20 0.37 1.60
N ILE A 46 7.73 -0.42 2.56
CA ILE A 46 7.14 0.10 3.78
C ILE A 46 8.22 0.74 4.63
N GLN A 47 7.95 1.96 5.08
CA GLN A 47 8.83 2.72 5.96
C GLN A 47 8.13 2.91 7.30
N GLU A 48 8.92 3.11 8.35
CA GLU A 48 8.37 3.47 9.65
C GLU A 48 7.59 4.78 9.53
N TYR A 49 6.46 4.85 10.23
CA TYR A 49 5.68 6.06 10.28
C TYR A 49 6.56 7.18 10.85
N PRO A 50 6.75 8.30 10.14
CA PRO A 50 7.61 9.36 10.63
C PRO A 50 7.01 9.93 11.91
N ALA A 51 7.71 9.74 13.03
CA ALA A 51 7.49 10.55 14.22
C ALA A 51 8.02 11.95 13.89
N THR A 52 7.15 12.81 13.36
CA THR A 52 7.46 14.22 13.16
C THR A 52 7.87 14.82 14.51
N ASN A 53 9.11 15.30 14.56
CA ASN A 53 9.70 16.11 15.64
C ASN A 53 9.14 17.54 15.57
#